data_AF-A0A172YX21-F1
#
_entry.id   AF-A0A172YX21-F1
#
_cell.length_a   1.000
_cell.length_b   1.000
_cell.length_c   1.000
_cell.angle_alpha   90.00
_cell.angle_beta   90.00
_cell.angle_gamma   90.00
#
_symmetry.space_group_name_H-M   'P 1'
#
loop_
_entity.id
_entity.type
_entity.pdbx_description
1 polymer ?
#
loop_
_entity_poly.entity_id
_entity_poly.type
_entity_poly.pdbx_seq_one_letter_code
_entity_poly.pdbx_strand_id
1 'polypeptide(L)'
;MTEVMRYDLDRDTDEICADMVPADGGRYVESTDFDRVTAERDGLQLLLNQRDEQVESLEQQREAELRNGQDMQQRLTAADERWDELVSAVRSINRSPHYMVKAIDDDQPQYRQRKEWIDWVLELCDAAPTSTERSNKDYAIEHAEYMAKSADDVLGKFQAYGLALLAVDEGGDDGEGELLENIDSARGDLQESLVDLRSMVYEFRKRSAKTR
;
A
#
# COMPACT_ATOMS: atom_id res chain seq x y z
N MET A 1 -10.73 -25.15 -36.15
CA MET A 1 -9.49 -24.34 -36.21
C MET A 1 -9.06 -24.32 -37.66
N THR A 2 -8.94 -23.15 -38.26
CA THR A 2 -8.37 -23.00 -39.61
C THR A 2 -6.87 -23.24 -39.51
N GLU A 3 -6.37 -24.15 -40.33
CA GLU A 3 -4.94 -24.50 -40.39
C GLU A 3 -4.17 -23.30 -40.97
N VAL A 4 -3.11 -22.87 -40.27
CA VAL A 4 -2.21 -21.80 -40.75
C VAL A 4 -1.04 -22.46 -41.47
N MET A 5 -0.95 -22.22 -42.77
CA MET A 5 0.09 -22.76 -43.63
C MET A 5 1.30 -21.84 -43.65
N ARG A 6 2.52 -22.40 -43.66
CA ARG A 6 3.78 -21.64 -43.68
C ARG A 6 4.35 -21.62 -45.10
N TYR A 7 4.94 -20.51 -45.50
CA TYR A 7 5.68 -20.40 -46.75
C TYR A 7 7.02 -19.70 -46.54
N ASP A 8 8.00 -20.03 -47.37
CA ASP A 8 9.30 -19.37 -47.41
C ASP A 8 9.36 -18.48 -48.66
N LEU A 9 9.78 -17.23 -48.49
CA LEU A 9 10.03 -16.30 -49.60
C LEU A 9 11.49 -16.41 -50.03
N ASP A 10 11.75 -17.09 -51.15
CA ASP A 10 13.07 -17.10 -51.80
C ASP A 10 13.37 -15.70 -52.38
N ARG A 11 14.08 -14.87 -51.59
CA ARG A 11 14.46 -13.49 -51.98
C ARG A 11 15.59 -13.41 -53.01
N ASP A 12 16.25 -14.54 -53.33
CA ASP A 12 17.42 -14.59 -54.22
C ASP A 12 17.09 -14.88 -55.70
N THR A 13 15.82 -15.13 -56.02
CA THR A 13 15.34 -15.28 -57.40
C THR A 13 14.68 -14.00 -57.90
N ASP A 14 15.38 -13.26 -58.76
CA ASP A 14 14.88 -12.11 -59.54
C ASP A 14 13.81 -12.48 -60.60
N GLU A 15 13.22 -13.67 -60.50
CA GLU A 15 12.12 -14.11 -61.36
C GLU A 15 10.80 -14.07 -60.59
N ILE A 16 9.84 -13.37 -61.19
CA ILE A 16 8.42 -13.36 -60.86
C ILE A 16 7.93 -14.80 -60.76
N CYS A 17 8.01 -15.40 -59.57
CA CYS A 17 7.57 -16.77 -59.32
C CYS A 17 7.07 -16.89 -57.88
N ALA A 18 5.83 -16.47 -57.66
CA ALA A 18 4.88 -17.18 -56.83
C ALA A 18 3.50 -16.56 -57.06
N ASP A 19 2.86 -16.93 -58.17
CA ASP A 19 1.42 -16.77 -58.33
C ASP A 19 0.75 -17.76 -57.34
N MET A 20 0.79 -17.41 -56.05
CA MET A 20 0.14 -18.15 -54.98
C MET A 20 -1.34 -17.81 -55.02
N VAL A 21 -2.06 -18.42 -55.96
CA VAL A 21 -3.53 -18.47 -55.93
C VAL A 21 -3.91 -19.21 -54.65
N PRO A 22 -4.56 -18.57 -53.66
CA PRO A 22 -4.92 -19.24 -52.43
C PRO A 22 -5.87 -20.38 -52.76
N ALA A 23 -5.49 -21.62 -52.45
CA ALA A 23 -6.48 -22.69 -52.35
C ALA A 23 -7.50 -22.28 -51.27
N ASP A 24 -8.76 -22.28 -51.67
CA ASP A 24 -9.94 -21.77 -50.97
C ASP A 24 -9.86 -21.84 -49.43
N GLY A 25 -9.80 -20.67 -48.77
CA GLY A 25 -9.99 -20.52 -47.32
C GLY A 25 -8.78 -20.70 -46.38
N GLY A 26 -7.58 -21.00 -46.88
CA GLY A 26 -6.37 -21.13 -46.05
C GLY A 26 -5.77 -19.79 -45.59
N ARG A 27 -5.28 -19.70 -44.35
CA ARG A 27 -4.47 -18.55 -43.87
C ARG A 27 -3.00 -18.90 -44.01
N TYR A 28 -2.22 -18.05 -44.68
CA TYR A 28 -0.80 -18.27 -44.94
C TYR A 28 0.04 -17.23 -44.20
N VAL A 29 1.19 -17.63 -43.65
CA VAL A 29 2.13 -16.71 -43.00
C VAL A 29 3.57 -17.08 -43.39
N GLU A 30 4.44 -16.09 -43.46
CA GLU A 30 5.87 -16.31 -43.70
C GLU A 30 6.47 -17.13 -42.54
N SER A 31 7.28 -18.14 -42.86
CA SER A 31 7.87 -19.04 -41.86
C SER A 31 8.68 -18.27 -40.80
N THR A 32 9.42 -17.25 -41.22
CA THR A 32 10.22 -16.37 -40.35
C THR A 32 9.35 -15.58 -39.37
N ASP A 33 8.21 -15.05 -39.82
CA ASP A 33 7.25 -14.35 -38.96
C ASP A 33 6.55 -15.30 -37.99
N PHE A 34 6.22 -16.53 -38.43
CA PHE A 34 5.66 -17.55 -37.55
C PHE A 34 6.64 -17.90 -36.43
N ASP A 35 7.90 -18.12 -36.76
CA ASP A 35 8.93 -18.49 -35.80
C ASP A 35 9.23 -17.32 -34.84
N ARG A 36 9.24 -16.07 -35.33
CA ARG A 36 9.36 -14.88 -34.47
C ARG A 36 8.21 -14.80 -33.46
N VAL A 37 6.96 -14.86 -33.92
CA VAL A 37 5.78 -14.77 -33.04
C VAL A 37 5.73 -15.95 -32.06
N THR A 38 6.15 -17.14 -32.49
CA THR A 38 6.26 -18.30 -31.60
C THR A 38 7.30 -18.07 -30.51
N ALA A 39 8.49 -17.57 -30.87
CA ALA A 39 9.54 -17.23 -29.91
C ALA A 39 9.11 -16.11 -28.94
N GLU A 40 8.43 -15.08 -29.43
CA GLU A 40 7.88 -14.00 -28.60
C GLU A 40 6.81 -14.52 -27.63
N ARG A 41 5.86 -15.35 -28.11
CA ARG A 41 4.86 -15.99 -27.26
C ARG A 41 5.51 -16.83 -26.16
N ASP A 42 6.49 -17.65 -26.52
CA ASP A 42 7.15 -18.54 -25.58
C ASP A 42 7.97 -17.74 -24.55
N GLY A 43 8.61 -16.65 -24.97
CA GLY A 43 9.28 -15.70 -24.08
C GLY A 43 8.31 -15.00 -23.12
N LEU A 44 7.16 -14.55 -23.62
CA LEU A 44 6.11 -13.95 -22.78
C LEU A 44 5.52 -14.95 -21.79
N GLN A 45 5.32 -16.19 -22.19
CA GLN A 45 4.83 -17.24 -21.29
C GLN A 45 5.80 -17.49 -20.14
N LEU A 46 7.11 -17.48 -20.42
CA LEU A 46 8.14 -17.62 -19.39
C LEU A 46 8.13 -16.44 -18.41
N LEU A 47 7.97 -15.21 -18.92
CA LEU A 47 7.86 -14.02 -18.08
C LEU A 47 6.60 -14.04 -17.21
N LEU A 48 5.45 -14.47 -17.75
CA LEU A 48 4.21 -14.60 -16.98
C LEU A 48 4.39 -15.58 -15.83
N ASN A 49 4.94 -16.77 -16.10
CA ASN A 49 5.21 -17.76 -15.06
C ASN A 49 6.14 -17.20 -13.97
N GLN A 50 7.19 -16.47 -14.36
CA GLN A 50 8.10 -15.84 -13.41
C GLN A 50 7.41 -14.76 -12.55
N ARG A 51 6.47 -14.01 -13.14
CA ARG A 51 5.69 -13.00 -12.41
C ARG A 51 4.70 -13.64 -11.46
N ASP A 52 4.06 -14.74 -11.85
CA ASP A 52 3.16 -15.49 -10.97
C ASP A 52 3.90 -16.01 -9.74
N GLU A 53 5.09 -16.59 -9.92
CA GLU A 53 5.97 -17.02 -8.82
C GLU A 53 6.36 -15.85 -7.90
N GLN A 54 6.66 -14.68 -8.49
CA GLN A 54 7.00 -13.49 -7.71
C GLN A 54 5.81 -12.98 -6.90
N VAL A 55 4.61 -12.98 -7.48
CA VAL A 55 3.39 -12.57 -6.78
C VAL A 55 3.14 -13.51 -5.60
N GLU A 56 3.23 -14.82 -5.81
CA GLU A 56 3.05 -15.80 -4.74
C GLU A 56 4.05 -15.58 -3.59
N SER A 57 5.33 -15.34 -3.91
CA SER A 57 6.35 -15.03 -2.90
C SER A 57 6.03 -13.76 -2.10
N LEU A 58 5.53 -12.72 -2.76
CA LEU A 58 5.18 -11.45 -2.11
C LEU A 58 3.95 -11.59 -1.22
N GLU A 59 2.95 -12.37 -1.66
CA GLU A 59 1.77 -12.68 -0.87
C GLU A 59 2.13 -13.43 0.41
N GLN A 60 3.00 -14.44 0.31
CA GLN A 60 3.51 -15.17 1.47
C GLN A 60 4.26 -14.25 2.45
N GLN A 61 5.09 -13.34 1.93
CA GLN A 61 5.81 -12.39 2.78
C GLN A 61 4.84 -11.43 3.48
N ARG A 62 3.86 -10.88 2.76
CA ARG A 62 2.84 -9.98 3.32
C ARG A 62 2.05 -10.67 4.43
N GLU A 63 1.66 -11.94 4.23
CA GLU A 63 0.96 -12.70 5.27
C GLU A 63 1.81 -12.91 6.52
N ALA A 64 3.10 -13.24 6.35
CA ALA A 64 4.02 -13.40 7.47
C ALA A 64 4.19 -12.08 8.25
N GLU A 65 4.33 -10.95 7.56
CA GLU A 65 4.42 -9.63 8.16
C GLU A 65 3.14 -9.25 8.92
N LEU A 66 1.97 -9.54 8.35
CA LEU A 66 0.68 -9.33 9.01
C LEU A 66 0.56 -10.16 10.29
N ARG A 67 0.93 -11.45 10.24
CA ARG A 67 0.91 -12.33 11.42
C ARG A 67 1.88 -11.84 12.50
N ASN A 68 3.09 -11.45 12.12
CA ASN A 68 4.07 -10.89 13.06
C ASN A 68 3.58 -9.59 13.70
N GLY A 69 2.94 -8.71 12.90
CA GLY A 69 2.33 -7.48 13.41
C GLY A 69 1.20 -7.75 14.41
N GLN A 70 0.36 -8.75 14.14
CA GLN A 70 -0.70 -9.18 15.05
C GLN A 70 -0.14 -9.76 16.35
N ASP A 71 0.85 -10.65 16.28
CA ASP A 71 1.49 -11.23 17.46
C ASP A 71 2.15 -10.15 18.34
N MET A 72 2.89 -9.23 17.71
CA MET A 72 3.49 -8.11 18.43
C MET A 72 2.43 -7.22 19.11
N GLN A 73 1.33 -6.93 18.43
CA GLN A 73 0.23 -6.16 19.01
C GLN A 73 -0.39 -6.87 20.22
N GLN A 74 -0.65 -8.18 20.12
CA GLN A 74 -1.16 -8.98 21.24
C GLN A 74 -0.21 -8.96 22.43
N ARG A 75 1.11 -9.06 22.18
CA ARG A 75 2.12 -9.00 23.23
C ARG A 75 2.19 -7.63 23.92
N LEU A 76 2.03 -6.55 23.18
CA LEU A 76 1.95 -5.20 23.74
C LEU A 76 0.69 -5.06 24.62
N THR A 77 -0.47 -5.48 24.13
CA THR A 77 -1.71 -5.46 24.93
C THR A 77 -1.59 -6.29 26.21
N ALA A 78 -1.03 -7.50 26.13
CA ALA A 78 -0.80 -8.32 27.31
C ALA A 78 0.23 -7.72 28.28
N ALA A 79 1.20 -6.94 27.78
CA ALA A 79 2.14 -6.22 28.63
C ALA A 79 1.48 -5.05 29.35
N ASP A 80 0.59 -4.31 28.66
CA ASP A 80 -0.19 -3.22 29.24
C ASP A 80 -1.12 -3.74 30.36
N GLU A 81 -1.83 -4.85 30.12
CA GLU A 81 -2.69 -5.48 31.15
C GLU A 81 -1.88 -5.92 32.39
N ARG A 82 -0.69 -6.49 32.18
CA ARG A 82 0.21 -6.86 33.29
C ARG A 82 0.74 -5.64 34.04
N TRP A 83 0.97 -4.53 33.35
CA TRP A 83 1.37 -3.27 33.97
C TRP A 83 0.25 -2.72 34.85
N ASP A 84 -0.98 -2.72 34.37
CA ASP A 84 -2.15 -2.32 35.16
C ASP A 84 -2.35 -3.19 36.40
N GLU A 85 -2.17 -4.50 36.27
CA GLU A 85 -2.21 -5.44 37.40
C GLU A 85 -1.11 -5.12 38.43
N LEU A 86 0.13 -4.87 37.97
CA LEU A 86 1.24 -4.48 38.82
C LEU A 86 0.97 -3.17 39.56
N VAL A 87 0.49 -2.14 38.85
CA VAL A 87 0.12 -0.85 39.45
C VAL A 87 -0.98 -1.02 40.49
N SER A 88 -1.99 -1.84 40.20
CA SER A 88 -3.06 -2.17 41.14
C SER A 88 -2.54 -2.87 42.40
N ALA A 89 -1.65 -3.85 42.23
CA ALA A 89 -1.01 -4.56 43.34
C ALA A 89 -0.15 -3.61 44.21
N VAL A 90 0.65 -2.75 43.59
CA VAL A 90 1.46 -1.73 44.27
C VAL A 90 0.59 -0.78 45.08
N ARG A 91 -0.52 -0.29 44.50
CA ARG A 91 -1.49 0.57 45.20
C ARG A 91 -2.13 -0.16 46.38
N SER A 92 -2.51 -1.42 46.21
CA SER A 92 -3.12 -2.25 47.25
C SER A 92 -2.17 -2.46 48.44
N ILE A 93 -0.91 -2.81 48.17
CA ILE A 93 0.11 -3.00 49.20
C ILE A 93 0.35 -1.70 49.98
N ASN A 94 0.52 -0.59 49.28
CA ASN A 94 0.93 0.68 49.89
C ASN A 94 -0.23 1.47 50.54
N ARG A 95 -1.49 1.24 50.14
CA ARG A 95 -2.68 1.87 50.74
C ARG A 95 -3.42 0.99 51.75
N SER A 96 -2.94 -0.23 52.01
CA SER A 96 -3.62 -1.15 52.93
C SER A 96 -3.59 -0.64 54.38
N PRO A 97 -4.77 -0.55 55.07
CA PRO A 97 -4.85 -0.13 56.47
C PRO A 97 -4.07 -1.02 57.44
N HIS A 98 -3.75 -2.26 57.05
CA HIS A 98 -3.01 -3.22 57.87
C HIS A 98 -1.55 -2.82 58.14
N TYR A 99 -0.96 -1.96 57.32
CA TYR A 99 0.42 -1.48 57.51
C TYR A 99 0.51 -0.12 58.21
N MET A 100 -0.63 0.42 58.64
CA MET A 100 -0.75 1.69 59.34
C MET A 100 -0.51 1.46 60.84
N VAL A 101 0.60 1.97 61.37
CA VAL A 101 0.89 1.97 62.81
C VAL A 101 0.43 3.32 63.37
N LYS A 102 -0.55 3.30 64.28
CA LYS A 102 -0.96 4.49 65.04
C LYS A 102 -0.28 4.44 66.41
N ALA A 103 0.66 5.34 66.65
CA ALA A 103 1.19 5.58 67.99
C ALA A 103 0.18 6.41 68.80
N ILE A 104 0.16 6.22 70.12
CA ILE A 104 -0.89 6.74 71.02
C ILE A 104 -0.94 8.28 71.10
N ASP A 105 0.13 8.99 70.68
CA ASP A 105 0.26 10.45 70.76
C ASP A 105 0.75 11.10 69.45
N ASP A 106 0.59 10.45 68.30
CA ASP A 106 1.08 10.98 67.01
C ASP A 106 -0.09 11.30 66.06
N ASP A 107 -0.18 12.56 65.63
CA ASP A 107 -1.26 13.09 64.79
C ASP A 107 -1.22 12.55 63.34
N GLN A 108 -0.13 11.86 62.96
CA GLN A 108 0.03 11.28 61.62
C GLN A 108 0.27 9.75 61.66
N PRO A 109 -0.34 8.97 60.76
CA PRO A 109 -0.10 7.54 60.68
C PRO A 109 1.36 7.24 60.31
N GLN A 110 2.03 6.40 61.10
CA GLN A 110 3.37 5.90 60.80
C GLN A 110 3.27 4.62 59.97
N TYR A 111 3.85 4.61 58.78
CA TYR A 111 4.02 3.41 57.96
C TYR A 111 5.41 2.82 58.21
N ARG A 112 5.56 1.49 58.14
CA ARG A 112 6.89 0.84 58.23
C ARG A 112 7.82 1.24 57.08
N GLN A 113 7.24 1.67 55.96
CA GLN A 113 7.94 2.23 54.81
C GLN A 113 7.91 3.76 54.91
N ARG A 114 8.95 4.45 54.41
CA ARG A 114 8.99 5.92 54.40
C ARG A 114 7.86 6.45 53.53
N LYS A 115 7.06 7.37 54.07
CA LYS A 115 5.94 8.02 53.37
C LYS A 115 6.38 8.61 52.01
N GLU A 116 7.52 9.29 51.99
CA GLU A 116 8.14 9.87 50.78
C GLU A 116 8.39 8.84 49.67
N TRP A 117 8.72 7.59 50.04
CA TRP A 117 8.92 6.51 49.06
C TRP A 117 7.60 5.99 48.50
N ILE A 118 6.57 5.89 49.33
CA ILE A 118 5.23 5.48 48.89
C ILE A 118 4.66 6.53 47.93
N ASP A 119 4.76 7.81 48.31
CA ASP A 119 4.26 8.92 47.51
C ASP A 119 4.99 8.98 46.16
N TRP A 120 6.33 8.84 46.14
CA TRP A 120 7.11 8.78 44.90
C TRP A 120 6.72 7.60 43.98
N VAL A 121 6.50 6.41 44.54
CA VAL A 121 6.08 5.23 43.75
C VAL A 121 4.67 5.42 43.18
N LEU A 122 3.75 6.02 43.94
CA LEU A 122 2.40 6.29 43.47
C LEU A 122 2.36 7.39 42.42
N GLU A 123 3.16 8.45 42.57
CA GLU A 123 3.35 9.48 41.54
C GLU A 123 3.92 8.86 40.25
N LEU A 124 4.85 7.91 40.35
CA LEU A 124 5.39 7.20 39.18
C LEU A 124 4.31 6.34 38.48
N CYS A 125 3.42 5.71 39.25
CA CYS A 125 2.28 4.99 38.70
C CYS A 125 1.25 5.92 38.03
N ASP A 126 1.07 7.13 38.55
CA ASP A 126 0.12 8.12 38.00
C ASP A 126 0.70 8.86 36.77
N ALA A 127 2.02 9.01 36.71
CA ALA A 127 2.75 9.53 35.55
C ALA A 127 2.97 8.48 34.45
N ALA A 128 2.59 7.22 34.68
CA ALA A 128 2.62 6.20 33.65
C ALA A 128 1.77 6.70 32.47
N PRO A 129 2.32 6.70 31.24
CA PRO A 129 1.62 7.27 30.10
C PRO A 129 0.38 6.43 29.83
N THR A 130 -0.78 6.92 30.26
CA THR A 130 -2.02 6.63 29.56
C THR A 130 -1.83 7.27 28.19
N SER A 131 -1.50 6.48 27.18
CA SER A 131 -1.12 6.93 25.85
C SER A 131 -2.31 7.58 25.13
N THR A 132 -2.68 8.77 25.56
CA THR A 132 -3.64 9.65 24.88
C THR A 132 -2.96 10.52 23.82
N GLU A 133 -1.63 10.54 23.76
CA GLU A 133 -0.89 11.11 22.63
C GLU A 133 -1.01 10.18 21.43
N ARG A 134 -1.59 10.68 20.33
CA ARG A 134 -1.74 9.95 19.06
C ARG A 134 -0.44 9.25 18.73
N SER A 135 -0.49 7.93 18.58
CA SER A 135 0.69 7.15 18.26
C SER A 135 1.20 7.54 16.87
N ASN A 136 2.51 7.46 16.65
CA ASN A 136 3.08 7.53 15.31
C ASN A 136 2.40 6.54 14.34
N LYS A 137 1.85 5.43 14.88
CA LYS A 137 1.04 4.46 14.15
C LYS A 137 -0.30 5.04 13.69
N ASP A 138 -0.99 5.79 14.54
CA ASP A 138 -2.28 6.40 14.21
C ASP A 138 -2.13 7.45 13.10
N TYR A 139 -1.06 8.25 13.16
CA TYR A 139 -0.72 9.20 12.09
C TYR A 139 -0.39 8.48 10.77
N ALA A 140 0.34 7.37 10.82
CA ALA A 140 0.68 6.61 9.61
C ALA A 140 -0.56 5.99 8.96
N ILE A 141 -1.54 5.53 9.76
CA ILE A 141 -2.82 4.99 9.27
C ILE A 141 -3.64 6.11 8.62
N GLU A 142 -3.84 7.23 9.30
CA GLU A 142 -4.58 8.39 8.76
C GLU A 142 -3.94 8.92 7.47
N HIS A 143 -2.60 8.98 7.43
CA HIS A 143 -1.87 9.40 6.25
C HIS A 143 -1.98 8.40 5.09
N ALA A 144 -2.01 7.09 5.38
CA ALA A 144 -2.21 6.06 4.36
C ALA A 144 -3.62 6.11 3.78
N GLU A 145 -4.65 6.32 4.61
CA GLU A 145 -6.04 6.52 4.15
C GLU A 145 -6.16 7.74 3.24
N TYR A 146 -5.53 8.86 3.63
CA TYR A 146 -5.56 10.08 2.84
C TYR A 146 -4.81 9.92 1.50
N MET A 147 -3.66 9.22 1.49
CA MET A 147 -2.95 8.88 0.25
C MET A 147 -3.77 7.96 -0.65
N ALA A 148 -4.44 6.95 -0.10
CA ALA A 148 -5.26 6.02 -0.87
C ALA A 148 -6.40 6.77 -1.58
N LYS A 149 -7.10 7.65 -0.87
CA LYS A 149 -8.14 8.50 -1.45
C LYS A 149 -7.61 9.43 -2.54
N SER A 150 -6.41 9.98 -2.36
CA SER A 150 -5.76 10.81 -3.39
C SER A 150 -5.37 9.99 -4.62
N ALA A 151 -4.92 8.74 -4.44
CA ALA A 151 -4.62 7.84 -5.56
C ALA A 151 -5.90 7.47 -6.35
N ASP A 152 -7.02 7.26 -5.66
CA ASP A 152 -8.33 7.03 -6.30
C ASP A 152 -8.77 8.27 -7.12
N ASP A 153 -8.56 9.49 -6.60
CA ASP A 153 -8.84 10.73 -7.34
C ASP A 153 -7.96 10.86 -8.60
N VAL A 154 -6.67 10.52 -8.51
CA VAL A 154 -5.78 10.46 -9.68
C VAL A 154 -6.29 9.46 -10.71
N LEU A 155 -6.72 8.27 -10.28
CA LEU A 155 -7.26 7.25 -11.17
C LEU A 155 -8.53 7.73 -11.88
N GLY A 156 -9.46 8.35 -11.15
CA GLY A 156 -10.68 8.91 -11.72
C GLY A 156 -10.40 10.00 -12.76
N LYS A 157 -9.48 10.92 -12.45
CA LYS A 157 -9.07 11.99 -13.38
C LYS A 157 -8.31 11.46 -14.60
N PHE A 158 -7.52 10.40 -14.44
CA PHE A 158 -6.85 9.73 -15.55
C PHE A 158 -7.87 9.08 -16.50
N GLN A 159 -8.90 8.42 -15.96
CA GLN A 159 -10.00 7.86 -16.76
C GLN A 159 -10.78 8.95 -17.49
N ALA A 160 -11.09 10.07 -16.83
CA ALA A 160 -11.76 11.21 -17.46
C ALA A 160 -10.93 11.81 -18.60
N TYR A 161 -9.62 11.96 -18.42
CA TYR A 161 -8.70 12.39 -19.46
C TYR A 161 -8.66 11.42 -20.64
N GLY A 162 -8.61 10.11 -20.38
CA GLY A 162 -8.67 9.08 -21.43
C GLY A 162 -9.98 9.10 -22.22
N LEU A 163 -11.12 9.31 -21.55
CA LEU A 163 -12.41 9.46 -22.21
C LEU A 163 -12.47 10.73 -23.07
N ALA A 164 -11.90 11.85 -22.59
CA ALA A 164 -11.83 13.09 -23.37
C ALA A 164 -10.98 12.92 -24.66
N LEU A 165 -9.90 12.14 -24.60
CA LEU A 165 -9.09 11.82 -25.78
C LEU A 165 -9.85 10.96 -26.80
N LEU A 166 -10.61 9.97 -26.35
CA LEU A 166 -11.41 9.11 -27.24
C LEU A 166 -12.57 9.87 -27.91
N ALA A 167 -13.15 10.85 -27.21
CA ALA A 167 -14.24 11.67 -27.75
C ALA A 167 -13.82 12.53 -28.94
N VAL A 168 -12.53 12.89 -29.05
CA VAL A 168 -11.98 13.57 -30.24
C VAL A 168 -11.87 12.64 -31.44
N ASP A 169 -11.55 11.36 -31.22
CA ASP A 169 -11.39 10.39 -32.31
C ASP A 169 -12.74 9.96 -32.93
N GLU A 170 -13.84 10.09 -32.18
CA GLU A 170 -15.22 9.85 -32.65
C GLU A 170 -15.96 11.12 -33.17
N GLY A 171 -15.41 12.32 -32.94
CA GLY A 171 -16.04 13.59 -33.29
C GLY A 171 -15.84 13.98 -34.77
N GLY A 172 -16.91 14.39 -35.45
CA GLY A 172 -16.80 15.05 -36.76
C GLY A 172 -16.40 16.54 -36.63
N ASP A 173 -16.06 17.17 -37.76
CA ASP A 173 -15.53 18.55 -37.90
C ASP A 173 -16.34 19.64 -37.16
N ASP A 174 -17.64 19.42 -36.91
CA ASP A 174 -18.50 20.30 -36.11
C ASP A 174 -18.38 19.97 -34.60
N GLY A 175 -17.33 20.47 -33.93
CA GLY A 175 -17.22 20.40 -32.45
C GLY A 175 -15.81 20.26 -31.87
N GLU A 176 -14.76 20.18 -32.70
CA GLU A 176 -13.37 19.95 -32.25
C GLU A 176 -12.90 20.96 -31.18
N GLY A 177 -13.33 22.22 -31.24
CA GLY A 177 -12.93 23.25 -30.28
C GLY A 177 -13.37 22.96 -28.84
N GLU A 178 -14.63 22.53 -28.66
CA GLU A 178 -15.16 22.17 -27.33
C GLU A 178 -14.51 20.87 -26.81
N LEU A 179 -14.20 19.94 -27.70
CA LEU A 179 -13.53 18.68 -27.35
C LEU A 179 -12.07 18.92 -26.90
N LEU A 180 -11.35 19.84 -27.55
CA LEU A 180 -10.00 20.23 -27.16
C LEU A 180 -9.98 20.97 -25.82
N GLU A 181 -10.95 21.87 -25.56
CA GLU A 181 -11.10 22.51 -24.24
C GLU A 181 -11.37 21.48 -23.13
N ASN A 182 -12.19 20.46 -23.39
CA ASN A 182 -12.46 19.37 -22.46
C ASN A 182 -11.20 18.54 -22.16
N ILE A 183 -10.36 18.26 -23.18
CA ILE A 183 -9.07 17.57 -23.01
C ILE A 183 -8.14 18.40 -22.13
N ASP A 184 -8.03 19.70 -22.41
CA ASP A 184 -7.14 20.59 -21.66
C ASP A 184 -7.59 20.75 -20.21
N SER A 185 -8.90 20.83 -19.95
CA SER A 185 -9.47 20.85 -18.60
C SER A 185 -9.18 19.54 -17.86
N ALA A 186 -9.49 18.38 -18.46
CA ALA A 186 -9.25 17.08 -17.83
C ALA A 186 -7.76 16.81 -17.58
N ARG A 187 -6.89 17.30 -18.46
CA ARG A 187 -5.43 17.26 -18.28
C ARG A 187 -5.00 18.14 -17.10
N GLY A 188 -5.56 19.34 -16.98
CA GLY A 188 -5.29 20.25 -15.86
C GLY A 188 -5.65 19.61 -14.52
N ASP A 189 -6.86 19.05 -14.42
CA ASP A 189 -7.36 18.38 -13.21
C ASP A 189 -6.47 17.20 -12.81
N LEU A 190 -6.04 16.37 -13.78
CA LEU A 190 -5.13 15.25 -13.57
C LEU A 190 -3.75 15.72 -13.10
N GLN A 191 -3.22 16.81 -13.66
CA GLN A 191 -1.93 17.35 -13.25
C GLN A 191 -1.98 17.86 -11.80
N GLU A 192 -3.08 18.53 -11.41
CA GLU A 192 -3.29 18.99 -10.05
C GLU A 192 -3.31 17.82 -9.06
N SER A 193 -4.09 16.77 -9.33
CA SER A 193 -4.16 15.60 -8.43
C SER A 193 -2.83 14.85 -8.31
N LEU A 194 -2.05 14.77 -9.39
CA LEU A 194 -0.70 14.19 -9.36
C LEU A 194 0.27 15.01 -8.51
N VAL A 195 0.18 16.35 -8.57
CA VAL A 195 1.00 17.24 -7.74
C VAL A 195 0.63 17.10 -6.26
N ASP A 196 -0.66 17.00 -5.95
CA ASP A 196 -1.15 16.79 -4.59
C ASP A 196 -0.66 15.45 -4.02
N LEU A 197 -0.86 14.35 -4.76
CA LEU A 197 -0.38 13.03 -4.34
C LEU A 197 1.14 13.03 -4.11
N ARG A 198 1.91 13.65 -5.00
CA ARG A 198 3.37 13.77 -4.85
C ARG A 198 3.75 14.57 -3.60
N SER A 199 3.04 15.65 -3.32
CA SER A 199 3.27 16.50 -2.14
C SER A 199 2.99 15.74 -0.84
N MET A 200 1.94 14.92 -0.81
CA MET A 200 1.64 14.03 0.32
C MET A 200 2.73 12.98 0.54
N VAL A 201 3.20 12.33 -0.53
CA VAL A 201 4.30 11.35 -0.44
C VAL A 201 5.59 12.02 0.08
N TYR A 202 5.87 13.25 -0.35
CA TYR A 202 7.02 14.00 0.13
C TYR A 202 6.94 14.29 1.63
N GLU A 203 5.80 14.80 2.14
CA GLU A 203 5.64 15.09 3.56
C GLU A 203 5.71 13.84 4.44
N PHE A 204 5.15 12.70 3.97
CA PHE A 204 5.30 11.41 4.65
C PHE A 204 6.77 11.00 4.78
N ARG A 205 7.52 11.04 3.68
CA ARG A 205 8.95 10.65 3.66
C ARG A 205 9.80 11.54 4.55
N LYS A 206 9.55 12.85 4.51
CA LYS A 206 10.25 13.85 5.34
C LYS A 206 10.04 13.61 6.83
N ARG A 207 8.85 13.19 7.24
CA ARG A 207 8.53 12.89 8.65
C ARG A 207 9.08 11.54 9.08
N SER A 208 8.98 10.52 8.22
CA SER A 208 9.59 9.20 8.45
C SER A 208 11.10 9.28 8.68
N ALA A 209 11.81 10.13 7.93
CA ALA A 209 13.25 10.33 8.09
C ALA A 209 13.67 11.01 9.40
N LYS A 210 12.76 11.69 10.10
CA LYS A 210 13.02 12.31 11.41
C LYS A 210 12.87 11.35 12.59
N THR A 211 12.20 10.22 12.39
CA THR A 211 11.88 9.24 13.44
C THR A 211 12.96 8.15 13.58
N ARG A 212 14.07 8.26 12.85
CA ARG A 212 15.18 7.30 12.83
C ARG A 212 16.46 7.94 13.34
#